data_AF-A0A7T3X5H4-F1
#
_entry.id   AF-A0A7T3X5H4-F1
#
_cell.length_a   1.000
_cell.length_b   1.000
_cell.length_c   1.000
_cell.angle_alpha   90.00
_cell.angle_beta   90.00
_cell.angle_gamma   90.00
#
_symmetry.space_group_name_H-M   'P 1'
#
loop_
_entity.id
_entity.type
_entity.pdbx_description
1 polymer ?
#
loop_
_entity_poly.entity_id
_entity_poly.type
_entity_poly.pdbx_seq_one_letter_code
_entity_poly.pdbx_strand_id
1 'polypeptide(L)' 'MRDPRKYPVAGDVITRLGSTREVTAIKRNDRGTVTHVVYRHPAVDLPETVATIASWRAWAKQDAMVVRAVWQ' A
#
# COMPACT_ATOMS: atom_id res chain seq x y z
N MET A 1 2.55 -15.08 -7.67
CA MET A 1 2.06 -13.73 -7.98
C MET A 1 2.11 -12.90 -6.69
N ARG A 2 2.88 -11.80 -6.64
CA ARG A 2 2.99 -10.91 -5.48
C ARG A 2 1.61 -10.32 -5.14
N ASP A 3 1.29 -10.26 -3.86
CA ASP A 3 0.05 -9.65 -3.36
C ASP A 3 0.35 -8.27 -2.75
N PRO A 4 -0.09 -7.16 -3.37
CA PRO A 4 0.06 -5.80 -2.83
C PRO A 4 -0.44 -5.62 -1.39
N ARG A 5 -1.40 -6.43 -0.96
CA ARG A 5 -1.94 -6.41 0.41
C ARG A 5 -0.90 -6.88 1.43
N LYS A 6 0.03 -7.74 1.00
CA LYS A 6 1.08 -8.34 1.85
C LYS A 6 2.47 -7.73 1.61
N TYR A 7 2.78 -7.45 0.35
CA TYR A 7 4.10 -7.01 -0.12
C TYR A 7 3.94 -5.79 -1.04
N PRO A 8 3.53 -4.63 -0.51
CA PRO A 8 3.29 -3.44 -1.33
C PRO A 8 4.59 -2.92 -1.96
N VAL A 9 4.46 -2.38 -3.17
CA VAL A 9 5.51 -1.63 -3.88
C VAL A 9 4.92 -0.34 -4.44
N ALA A 10 5.77 0.62 -4.77
CA ALA A 10 5.33 1.87 -5.39
C ALA A 10 4.53 1.61 -6.68
N GLY A 11 3.42 2.34 -6.85
CA GLY A 11 2.48 2.22 -7.96
C GLY A 11 1.35 1.19 -7.75
N ASP A 12 1.40 0.38 -6.69
CA ASP A 12 0.27 -0.48 -6.33
C ASP A 12 -0.96 0.33 -5.95
N VAL A 13 -2.14 -0.15 -6.36
CA VAL A 13 -3.42 0.48 -6.01
C VAL A 13 -4.36 -0.56 -5.43
N ILE A 14 -4.89 -0.28 -4.24
CA ILE A 14 -5.83 -1.15 -3.52
C ILE A 14 -7.04 -0.32 -3.09
N THR A 15 -8.24 -0.90 -3.25
CA THR A 15 -9.49 -0.30 -2.79
C THR A 15 -10.13 -1.16 -1.72
N ARG A 16 -10.65 -0.53 -0.67
CA ARG A 16 -11.42 -1.18 0.40
C ARG A 16 -12.41 -0.20 1.02
N LEU A 17 -13.66 -0.65 1.24
CA LEU A 17 -14.72 0.13 1.89
C LEU A 17 -14.85 1.56 1.33
N GLY A 18 -14.83 1.70 0.00
CA GLY A 18 -14.92 3.01 -0.68
C GLY A 18 -13.67 3.90 -0.60
N SER A 19 -12.59 3.44 0.05
CA SER A 19 -11.31 4.14 0.10
C SER A 19 -10.29 3.49 -0.83
N THR A 20 -9.70 4.27 -1.73
CA THR A 20 -8.62 3.83 -2.62
C THR A 20 -7.28 4.38 -2.15
N ARG A 21 -6.27 3.52 -2.08
CA ARG A 21 -4.90 3.85 -1.68
C ARG A 21 -3.93 3.43 -2.79
N GLU A 22 -3.21 4.40 -3.31
CA GLU A 22 -2.03 4.18 -4.16
C GLU A 22 -0.78 4.24 -3.29
N VAL A 23 0.04 3.20 -3.34
CA VAL A 23 1.35 3.18 -2.69
C VAL A 23 2.30 4.05 -3.49
N THR A 24 2.88 5.06 -2.85
CA THR A 24 3.86 5.97 -3.48
C THR A 24 5.28 5.58 -3.11
N ALA A 25 5.50 5.06 -1.91
CA ALA A 25 6.80 4.57 -1.46
C ALA A 25 6.69 3.51 -0.36
N ILE A 26 7.78 2.79 -0.13
CA ILE A 26 7.96 1.91 1.03
C ILE A 26 9.24 2.30 1.77
N LYS A 27 9.19 2.26 3.10
CA LYS A 27 10.36 2.45 3.95
C LYS A 27 10.86 1.09 4.45
N ARG A 28 12.17 0.90 4.47
CA ARG A 28 12.83 -0.31 4.96
C ARG A 28 13.74 0.03 6.14
N ASN A 29 13.95 -0.93 7.03
CA ASN A 29 15.03 -0.84 8.02
C ASN A 29 16.38 -1.25 7.39
N ASP A 30 17.45 -1.14 8.16
CA ASP A 30 18.83 -1.46 7.73
C ASP A 30 19.01 -2.93 7.30
N ARG A 31 18.10 -3.82 7.71
CA ARG A 31 18.08 -5.24 7.30
C ARG A 31 17.25 -5.49 6.03
N GLY A 32 16.71 -4.44 5.41
CA GLY A 32 15.88 -4.52 4.20
C GLY A 32 14.41 -4.88 4.44
N THR A 33 13.98 -5.05 5.69
CA THR A 33 12.57 -5.35 6.02
C THR A 33 11.71 -4.11 5.83
N VAL A 34 10.60 -4.24 5.09
CA VAL A 34 9.61 -3.16 4.95
C VAL A 34 9.00 -2.86 6.32
N THR A 35 9.11 -1.61 6.76
CA THR A 35 8.56 -1.14 8.04
C THR A 35 7.32 -0.28 7.84
N HIS A 36 7.27 0.51 6.76
CA HIS A 36 6.18 1.43 6.48
C HIS A 36 5.82 1.47 5.01
N VAL A 37 4.58 1.86 4.75
CA VAL A 37 4.00 2.13 3.44
C VAL A 37 3.57 3.58 3.42
N VAL A 38 3.98 4.31 2.39
CA VAL A 38 3.51 5.66 2.09
C VAL A 38 2.46 5.54 1.00
N TYR A 39 1.30 6.15 1.19
CA TYR A 39 0.21 6.07 0.23
C TYR A 39 -0.60 7.36 0.18
N ARG A 40 -1.35 7.54 -0.91
CA ARG A 40 -2.33 8.63 -1.10
C ARG A 40 -3.55 8.14 -1.87
N HIS A 41 -4.56 8.99 -2.02
CA HIS A 41 -5.64 8.73 -2.96
C HIS A 41 -5.14 9.03 -4.40
N PRO A 42 -5.34 8.14 -5.40
CA PRO A 42 -4.74 8.32 -6.73
C PRO A 42 -5.36 9.46 -7.56
N ALA A 43 -6.61 9.83 -7.27
CA ALA A 43 -7.37 10.81 -8.05
C ALA A 43 -7.73 12.10 -7.29
N VAL A 44 -7.32 12.20 -6.02
CA VAL A 44 -7.64 13.37 -5.19
C VAL A 44 -6.31 13.88 -4.63
N ASP A 45 -6.08 15.17 -4.77
CA ASP A 45 -4.88 15.83 -4.25
C ASP A 45 -4.96 15.98 -2.73
N LEU A 46 -4.66 14.89 -2.04
CA LEU A 46 -4.51 14.82 -0.60
C LEU A 46 -3.05 14.54 -0.24
N PRO A 47 -2.57 15.05 0.91
CA PRO A 47 -1.25 14.72 1.41
C PRO A 47 -1.03 13.20 1.55
N GLU A 48 0.22 12.79 1.38
CA GLU A 48 0.59 11.39 1.63
C GLU A 48 0.41 11.02 3.09
N THR A 49 -0.01 9.78 3.32
CA THR A 49 -0.14 9.17 4.64
C THR A 49 0.92 8.09 4.80
N VAL A 50 1.56 8.07 5.97
CA VAL A 50 2.52 7.01 6.35
C VAL A 50 1.85 6.05 7.31
N ALA A 51 1.82 4.76 6.96
CA ALA A 51 1.35 3.70 7.85
C ALA A 51 2.44 2.67 8.09
N THR A 52 2.45 2.05 9.27
CA THR A 52 3.28 0.86 9.49
C THR A 52 2.84 -0.27 8.55
N ILE A 53 3.75 -1.17 8.22
CA ILE A 53 3.44 -2.35 7.40
C ILE A 53 2.36 -3.24 8.05
N ALA A 54 2.31 -3.27 9.38
CA ALA A 54 1.28 -3.97 10.14
C ALA A 54 -0.10 -3.33 9.94
N SER A 55 -0.20 -2.00 10.09
CA SER A 55 -1.43 -1.24 9.84
C SER A 55 -1.91 -1.37 8.39
N TRP A 56 -0.99 -1.36 7.42
CA TRP A 56 -1.31 -1.58 6.01
C TRP A 56 -1.95 -2.96 5.81
N ARG A 57 -1.30 -4.03 6.27
CA ARG A 57 -1.78 -5.41 6.12
C ARG A 57 -3.11 -5.66 6.84
N ALA A 58 -3.28 -5.06 8.02
CA ALA A 58 -4.52 -5.13 8.78
C ALA A 58 -5.66 -4.44 8.03
N TRP A 59 -5.42 -3.25 7.48
CA TRP A 59 -6.40 -2.55 6.67
C TRP A 59 -6.69 -3.29 5.35
N ALA A 60 -5.67 -3.80 4.66
CA ALA A 60 -5.82 -4.47 3.37
C ALA A 60 -6.28 -5.94 3.46
N LYS A 61 -6.86 -6.37 4.59
CA LYS A 61 -7.31 -7.75 4.80
C LYS A 61 -8.56 -8.07 3.95
N GLN A 62 -8.69 -9.35 3.57
CA GLN A 62 -9.81 -10.08 2.92
C GLN A 62 -10.72 -9.36 1.90
N ASP A 63 -11.36 -8.25 2.25
CA ASP A 63 -12.26 -7.48 1.37
C ASP A 63 -11.54 -6.43 0.51
N ALA A 64 -10.24 -6.21 0.73
CA ALA A 64 -9.46 -5.30 -0.11
C ALA A 64 -9.25 -5.87 -1.52
N MET A 65 -9.66 -5.10 -2.52
CA MET A 65 -9.51 -5.41 -3.93
C MET A 65 -8.23 -4.78 -4.48
N VAL A 66 -7.39 -5.60 -5.12
CA VAL A 66 -6.21 -5.12 -5.83
C VAL A 66 -6.65 -4.55 -7.18
N VAL A 67 -6.54 -3.23 -7.34
CA VAL A 67 -6.90 -2.51 -8.58
C VAL A 67 -5.73 -2.55 -9.57
N ARG A 68 -4.51 -2.35 -9.06
CA ARG A 68 -3.28 -2.41 -9.85
C ARG A 68 -2.17 -3.02 -9.01
N ALA A 69 -1.47 -3.99 -9.59
CA ALA A 69 -0.26 -4.57 -9.03
C ALA A 69 0.91 -4.28 -9.98
N VAL A 70 1.95 -3.62 -9.48
CA VAL A 70 3.18 -3.40 -10.24
C VAL A 70 4.09 -4.62 -10.11
N TRP A 71 4.59 -5.10 -11.24
CA TRP A 71 5.61 -6.15 -11.30
C TRP A 71 6.97 -5.50 -11.35
N GLN A 72 7.81 -5.80 -10.36
CA GLN A 72 9.25 -5.51 -10.36
C GLN A 72 10.01 -6.82 -10.41
#